data_AF-A6INC5-F1
#
_entry.id   AF-A6INC5-F1
#
_cell.length_a   1.000
_cell.length_b   1.000
_cell.length_c   1.000
_cell.angle_alpha   90.00
_cell.angle_beta   90.00
_cell.angle_gamma   90.00
#
_symmetry.space_group_name_H-M   'P 1'
#
loop_
_entity.id
_entity.type
_entity.pdbx_description
1 polymer ?
#
loop_
_entity_poly.entity_id
_entity_poly.type
_entity_poly.pdbx_seq_one_letter_code
_entity_poly.pdbx_strand_id
1 'polypeptide(L)'
;MGSRLSPEANAEVPREALSFHGDATGAQVHLDDQRSTARRRSTFHDGIVFSQRPVWPGERVALRVLRHEDGWCGGLRVGFTRLDPAQVAASCLPPFVCPDLEEQSPTWAALLPEGFVRAGNVVCFWVNRRGWLFAKVNAGRPLLLRKDVLVQGAPLWAVMDVYGTTKAIELLDPKANAWITSGEPMPESE
;
A
#
# COMPACT_ATOMS: atom_id res chain seq x y z
N MET A 1 -43.70 -22.94 13.82
CA MET A 1 -42.62 -23.71 13.15
C MET A 1 -42.45 -23.08 11.79
N GLY A 2 -41.44 -22.29 11.44
CA GLY A 2 -40.03 -22.38 11.80
C GLY A 2 -39.26 -22.80 10.54
N SER A 3 -38.81 -21.83 9.75
CA SER A 3 -37.61 -21.99 8.90
C SER A 3 -37.16 -20.61 8.44
N ARG A 4 -36.06 -20.17 9.06
CA ARG A 4 -35.26 -19.01 8.69
C ARG A 4 -34.73 -19.22 7.27
N LEU A 5 -35.00 -18.27 6.39
CA LEU A 5 -34.18 -18.07 5.19
C LEU A 5 -32.83 -17.52 5.66
N SER A 6 -31.80 -18.34 5.56
CA SER A 6 -30.39 -17.95 5.72
C SER A 6 -30.05 -16.93 4.64
N PRO A 7 -29.39 -15.80 4.93
CA PRO A 7 -28.80 -15.00 3.87
C PRO A 7 -27.57 -15.76 3.36
N GLU A 8 -27.66 -16.17 2.10
CA GLU A 8 -26.57 -16.79 1.34
C GLU A 8 -25.32 -15.93 1.44
N ALA A 9 -24.19 -16.61 1.65
CA ALA A 9 -22.87 -16.02 1.74
C ALA A 9 -22.65 -15.05 0.58
N ASN A 10 -22.33 -13.80 0.92
CA ASN A 10 -21.92 -12.76 0.00
C ASN A 10 -20.68 -13.27 -0.77
N ALA A 11 -20.89 -13.86 -1.93
CA ALA A 11 -19.83 -14.28 -2.83
C ALA A 11 -19.12 -13.00 -3.29
N GLU A 12 -17.99 -12.67 -2.65
CA GLU A 12 -17.15 -11.55 -3.07
C GLU A 12 -16.79 -11.74 -4.53
N VAL A 13 -17.30 -10.85 -5.39
CA VAL A 13 -16.88 -10.72 -6.78
C VAL A 13 -15.34 -10.69 -6.79
N PRO A 14 -14.65 -11.49 -7.62
CA PRO A 14 -13.20 -11.54 -7.62
C PRO A 14 -12.63 -10.13 -7.88
N ARG A 15 -12.05 -9.54 -6.84
CA ARG A 15 -11.45 -8.20 -6.92
C ARG A 15 -10.35 -8.18 -7.98
N GLU A 16 -10.33 -7.14 -8.80
CA GLU A 16 -9.26 -6.90 -9.77
C GLU A 16 -7.91 -6.81 -9.05
N ALA A 17 -6.86 -7.39 -9.63
CA ALA A 17 -5.51 -7.27 -9.09
C ALA A 17 -5.08 -5.80 -9.00
N LEU A 18 -4.31 -5.45 -7.97
CA LEU A 18 -3.82 -4.08 -7.81
C LEU A 18 -2.72 -3.80 -8.83
N SER A 19 -2.81 -2.63 -9.46
CA SER A 19 -1.75 -2.01 -10.24
C SER A 19 -1.56 -0.57 -9.76
N PHE A 20 -0.49 0.08 -10.18
CA PHE A 20 -0.25 1.50 -9.92
C PHE A 20 -1.15 2.37 -10.80
N HIS A 21 -1.64 3.48 -10.25
CA HIS A 21 -2.36 4.48 -11.03
C HIS A 21 -1.43 5.11 -12.07
N GLY A 22 -1.87 5.21 -13.32
CA GLY A 22 -1.01 5.62 -14.45
C GLY A 22 -0.62 7.10 -14.45
N ASP A 23 -1.55 7.96 -14.03
CA ASP A 23 -1.40 9.42 -14.20
C ASP A 23 -1.05 10.15 -12.88
N ALA A 24 -1.19 9.46 -11.75
CA ALA A 24 -0.96 10.03 -10.42
C ALA A 24 0.33 9.45 -9.85
N THR A 25 1.45 9.88 -10.40
CA THR A 25 2.77 9.41 -9.96
C THR A 25 3.72 10.58 -9.80
N GLY A 26 4.64 10.49 -8.84
CA GLY A 26 5.69 11.48 -8.64
C GLY A 26 6.60 11.60 -9.87
N ALA A 27 7.23 12.76 -10.02
CA ALA A 27 8.00 13.13 -11.22
C ALA A 27 9.19 12.18 -11.51
N GLN A 28 9.71 11.48 -10.50
CA GLN A 28 10.81 10.52 -10.66
C GLN A 28 10.32 9.09 -10.90
N VAL A 29 9.01 8.83 -10.91
CA VAL A 29 8.47 7.49 -11.10
C VAL A 29 8.45 7.12 -12.58
N HIS A 30 8.76 5.86 -12.86
CA HIS A 30 8.50 5.22 -14.14
C HIS A 30 7.82 3.89 -13.87
N LEU A 31 6.65 3.71 -14.47
CA LEU A 31 5.89 2.48 -14.42
C LEU A 31 6.27 1.57 -15.60
N ASP A 32 6.16 0.26 -15.41
CA ASP A 32 6.16 -0.71 -16.52
C ASP A 32 4.82 -0.69 -17.29
N ASP A 33 4.78 -1.37 -18.44
CA ASP A 33 3.59 -1.39 -19.31
C ASP A 33 2.35 -1.97 -18.61
N GLN A 34 2.57 -2.90 -17.67
CA GLN A 34 1.51 -3.53 -16.88
C GLN A 34 1.09 -2.69 -15.66
N ARG A 35 1.80 -1.59 -15.38
CA ARG A 35 1.69 -0.77 -14.17
C ARG A 35 1.78 -1.62 -12.89
N SER A 36 2.48 -2.74 -12.94
CA SER A 36 2.77 -3.58 -11.78
C SER A 36 4.05 -3.18 -11.09
N THR A 37 4.98 -2.53 -11.79
CA THR A 37 6.29 -2.13 -11.26
C THR A 37 6.44 -0.63 -11.27
N ALA A 38 6.87 -0.04 -10.15
CA ALA A 38 7.25 1.36 -10.05
C ALA A 38 8.75 1.45 -9.74
N ARG A 39 9.50 2.17 -10.59
CA ARG A 39 10.91 2.49 -10.37
C ARG A 39 11.13 3.99 -10.25
N ARG A 40 11.98 4.41 -9.33
CA ARG A 40 12.49 5.78 -9.27
C ARG A 40 13.63 5.95 -10.27
N ARG A 41 13.58 6.96 -11.14
CA ARG A 41 14.58 7.23 -12.20
C ARG A 41 15.89 7.73 -11.60
N SER A 42 15.84 8.84 -10.87
CA SER A 42 17.00 9.50 -10.27
C SER A 42 16.65 10.05 -8.88
N THR A 43 17.63 10.68 -8.21
CA THR A 43 17.48 11.29 -6.88
C THR A 43 16.94 10.33 -5.80
N PHE A 44 16.39 10.89 -4.71
CA PHE A 44 15.87 10.18 -3.54
C PHE A 44 14.41 10.53 -3.21
N HIS A 45 13.75 11.41 -3.98
CA HIS A 45 12.40 11.94 -3.72
C HIS A 45 11.51 11.91 -4.98
N ASP A 46 10.29 12.46 -4.90
CA ASP A 46 9.26 12.44 -5.95
C ASP A 46 8.88 11.01 -6.37
N GLY A 47 8.87 10.09 -5.41
CA GLY A 47 8.63 8.66 -5.59
C GLY A 47 7.20 8.21 -5.30
N ILE A 48 6.26 9.14 -5.14
CA ILE A 48 4.89 8.85 -4.70
C ILE A 48 4.12 8.10 -5.79
N VAL A 49 3.45 7.01 -5.41
CA VAL A 49 2.56 6.23 -6.27
C VAL A 49 1.32 5.80 -5.50
N PHE A 50 0.22 5.59 -6.23
CA PHE A 50 -1.06 5.14 -5.66
C PHE A 50 -1.54 3.84 -6.31
N SER A 51 -2.41 3.10 -5.65
CA SER A 51 -3.18 2.03 -6.29
C SER A 51 -4.13 2.58 -7.35
N GLN A 52 -4.39 1.81 -8.41
CA GLN A 52 -5.31 2.21 -9.48
C GLN A 52 -6.77 2.25 -9.03
N ARG A 53 -7.11 1.48 -7.99
CA ARG A 53 -8.45 1.39 -7.41
C ARG A 53 -8.44 1.54 -5.89
N PRO A 54 -9.61 1.79 -5.27
CA PRO A 54 -9.75 1.72 -3.83
C PRO A 54 -9.42 0.34 -3.25
N VAL A 55 -8.90 0.33 -2.04
CA VAL A 55 -8.55 -0.82 -1.20
C VAL A 55 -9.45 -0.82 0.03
N TRP A 56 -10.00 -1.98 0.37
CA TRP A 56 -10.94 -2.07 1.49
C TRP A 56 -10.19 -2.30 2.82
N PRO A 57 -10.78 -1.89 3.95
CA PRO A 57 -10.25 -2.30 5.25
C PRO A 57 -10.15 -3.83 5.35
N GLY A 58 -8.96 -4.33 5.70
CA GLY A 58 -8.59 -5.74 5.76
C GLY A 58 -7.99 -6.30 4.46
N GLU A 59 -8.12 -5.59 3.33
CA GLU A 59 -7.51 -6.00 2.08
C GLU A 59 -5.98 -5.82 2.14
N ARG A 60 -5.25 -6.88 1.79
CA ARG A 60 -3.80 -6.94 1.85
C ARG A 60 -3.18 -6.37 0.56
N VAL A 61 -2.41 -5.30 0.69
CA VAL A 61 -1.58 -4.77 -0.39
C VAL A 61 -0.19 -5.39 -0.25
N ALA A 62 0.29 -6.05 -1.30
CA ALA A 62 1.57 -6.74 -1.28
C ALA A 62 2.53 -6.15 -2.31
N LEU A 63 3.76 -5.90 -1.84
CA LEU A 63 4.82 -5.26 -2.59
C LEU A 63 6.06 -6.13 -2.52
N ARG A 64 6.67 -6.47 -3.66
CA ARG A 64 8.04 -7.00 -3.69
C ARG A 64 9.01 -5.84 -3.83
N VAL A 65 10.02 -5.79 -2.97
CA VAL A 65 11.14 -4.86 -3.13
C VAL A 65 12.08 -5.44 -4.16
N LEU A 66 12.24 -4.76 -5.30
CA LEU A 66 13.04 -5.26 -6.41
C LEU A 66 14.49 -4.81 -6.32
N ARG A 67 14.70 -3.53 -5.98
CA ARG A 67 16.03 -2.93 -6.03
C ARG A 67 16.26 -1.96 -4.89
N HIS A 68 17.47 -2.04 -4.33
CA HIS A 68 18.03 -1.11 -3.37
C HIS A 68 19.09 -0.24 -4.06
N GLU A 69 19.24 1.00 -3.63
CA GLU A 69 20.32 1.92 -4.02
C GLU A 69 21.06 2.39 -2.78
N ASP A 70 22.32 1.97 -2.65
CA ASP A 70 23.19 2.36 -1.54
C ASP A 70 23.53 3.86 -1.60
N GLY A 71 23.88 4.44 -0.46
CA GLY A 71 24.29 5.84 -0.36
C GLY A 71 23.15 6.83 -0.08
N TRP A 72 21.92 6.35 0.06
CA TRP A 72 20.78 7.13 0.55
C TRP A 72 20.36 6.69 1.95
N CYS A 73 19.81 7.63 2.72
CA CYS A 73 19.19 7.34 4.02
C CYS A 73 17.67 7.19 3.88
N GLY A 74 17.08 6.38 4.76
CA GLY A 74 15.64 6.11 4.81
C GLY A 74 15.19 4.99 3.87
N GLY A 75 13.88 4.81 3.71
CA GLY A 75 13.33 3.67 2.98
C GLY A 75 11.88 3.85 2.56
N LEU A 76 11.31 2.76 2.03
CA LEU A 76 9.93 2.72 1.54
C LEU A 76 8.94 3.14 2.63
N ARG A 77 8.05 4.08 2.27
CA ARG A 77 6.88 4.44 3.10
C ARG A 77 5.64 3.83 2.47
N VAL A 78 4.73 3.36 3.30
CA VAL A 78 3.45 2.77 2.87
C VAL A 78 2.31 3.32 3.70
N GLY A 79 1.12 3.40 3.11
CA GLY A 79 -0.02 4.00 3.77
C GLY A 79 -1.31 3.94 2.97
N PHE A 80 -2.27 4.74 3.42
CA PHE A 80 -3.55 4.92 2.77
C PHE A 80 -3.91 6.39 2.64
N THR A 81 -4.64 6.74 1.59
CA THR A 81 -5.16 8.09 1.35
C THR A 81 -6.63 8.06 0.97
N ARG A 82 -7.36 9.15 1.24
CA ARG A 82 -8.70 9.40 0.67
C ARG A 82 -8.67 10.27 -0.59
N LEU A 83 -7.49 10.69 -1.03
CA LEU A 83 -7.34 11.32 -2.33
C LEU A 83 -7.64 10.31 -3.41
N ASP A 84 -8.61 10.61 -4.27
CA ASP A 84 -8.84 9.84 -5.49
C ASP A 84 -7.70 10.13 -6.47
N PRO A 85 -6.85 9.14 -6.82
CA PRO A 85 -5.75 9.34 -7.76
C PRO A 85 -6.20 9.85 -9.14
N ALA A 86 -7.45 9.59 -9.55
CA ALA A 86 -7.99 10.12 -10.79
C ALA A 86 -8.20 11.64 -10.75
N GLN A 87 -8.24 12.25 -9.56
CA GLN A 87 -8.39 13.69 -9.34
C GLN A 87 -7.07 14.38 -8.94
N VAL A 88 -5.98 13.62 -8.76
CA VAL A 88 -4.69 14.15 -8.37
C VAL A 88 -3.81 14.32 -9.61
N ALA A 89 -3.54 15.57 -9.97
CA ALA A 89 -2.56 15.86 -11.03
C ALA A 89 -1.13 15.56 -10.52
N ALA A 90 -0.33 14.85 -11.32
CA ALA A 90 1.06 14.53 -10.99
C ALA A 90 1.90 15.77 -10.62
N SER A 91 1.65 16.92 -11.25
CA SER A 91 2.33 18.19 -10.95
C SER A 91 2.00 18.78 -9.58
N CYS A 92 0.94 18.31 -8.93
CA CYS A 92 0.51 18.74 -7.60
C CYS A 92 1.01 17.81 -6.50
N LEU A 93 1.69 16.72 -6.84
CA LEU A 93 2.26 15.82 -5.85
C LEU A 93 3.49 16.47 -5.20
N PRO A 94 3.58 16.46 -3.85
CA PRO A 94 4.75 16.94 -3.16
C PRO A 94 5.91 15.93 -3.28
N PRO A 95 7.13 16.32 -2.87
CA PRO A 95 8.30 15.44 -2.95
C PRO A 95 8.23 14.18 -2.08
N PHE A 96 7.51 14.24 -0.95
CA PHE A 96 7.41 13.13 0.01
C PHE A 96 5.97 12.87 0.45
N VAL A 97 5.66 11.61 0.78
CA VAL A 97 4.38 11.31 1.43
C VAL A 97 4.36 11.84 2.88
N CYS A 98 5.45 11.67 3.62
CA CYS A 98 5.61 12.19 4.98
C CYS A 98 6.79 13.18 5.01
N PRO A 99 6.61 14.40 5.54
CA PRO A 99 5.37 14.94 6.11
C PRO A 99 4.40 15.52 5.05
N ASP A 100 4.88 15.87 3.85
CA ASP A 100 4.19 16.82 2.97
C ASP A 100 2.76 16.41 2.58
N LEU A 101 2.57 15.21 1.99
CA LEU A 101 1.25 14.78 1.54
C LEU A 101 0.29 14.55 2.72
N GLU A 102 0.81 14.03 3.82
CA GLU A 102 0.05 13.80 5.06
C GLU A 102 -0.45 15.11 5.70
N GLU A 103 0.34 16.17 5.69
CA GLU A 103 -0.07 17.48 6.23
C GLU A 103 -1.08 18.21 5.31
N GLN A 104 -1.02 17.95 4.00
CA GLN A 104 -1.83 18.63 2.99
C GLN A 104 -3.15 17.92 2.66
N SER A 105 -3.32 16.67 3.09
CA SER A 105 -4.41 15.83 2.62
C SER A 105 -4.80 14.75 3.63
N PRO A 106 -5.99 14.12 3.50
CA PRO A 106 -6.38 12.96 4.31
C PRO A 106 -5.56 11.71 3.91
N THR A 107 -4.28 11.70 4.29
CA THR A 107 -3.29 10.67 3.98
C THR A 107 -2.60 10.23 5.27
N TRP A 108 -2.42 8.91 5.44
CA TRP A 108 -1.76 8.31 6.60
C TRP A 108 -0.73 7.29 6.10
N ALA A 109 0.56 7.58 6.26
CA ALA A 109 1.63 6.68 5.86
C ALA A 109 2.70 6.52 6.95
N ALA A 110 3.46 5.44 6.87
CA ALA A 110 4.55 5.18 7.81
C ALA A 110 5.78 4.67 7.08
N LEU A 111 6.95 5.06 7.60
CA LEU A 111 8.22 4.49 7.18
C LEU A 111 8.30 3.03 7.63
N LEU A 112 8.65 2.15 6.69
CA LEU A 112 8.90 0.76 7.03
C LEU A 112 10.25 0.62 7.75
N PRO A 113 10.36 -0.31 8.73
CA PRO A 113 11.64 -0.61 9.35
C PRO A 113 12.67 -1.06 8.31
N GLU A 114 13.94 -0.70 8.52
CA GLU A 114 15.02 -0.97 7.56
C GLU A 114 15.12 -2.47 7.16
N GLY A 115 14.87 -3.38 8.10
CA GLY A 115 14.86 -4.82 7.83
C GLY A 115 13.77 -5.30 6.86
N PHE A 116 12.70 -4.51 6.65
CA PHE A 116 11.60 -4.87 5.77
C PHE A 116 11.94 -4.59 4.30
N VAL A 117 12.81 -3.61 4.03
CA VAL A 117 13.01 -3.02 2.71
C VAL A 117 14.26 -3.55 1.96
N ARG A 118 14.56 -4.83 2.12
CA ARG A 118 15.65 -5.51 1.39
C ARG A 118 15.16 -6.06 0.06
N ALA A 119 16.02 -6.03 -0.97
CA ALA A 119 15.70 -6.63 -2.26
C ALA A 119 15.29 -8.12 -2.10
N GLY A 120 14.21 -8.50 -2.77
CA GLY A 120 13.58 -9.83 -2.66
C GLY A 120 12.53 -9.95 -1.57
N ASN A 121 12.51 -9.07 -0.56
CA ASN A 121 11.46 -9.10 0.46
C ASN A 121 10.10 -8.78 -0.15
N VAL A 122 9.08 -9.44 0.38
CA VAL A 122 7.68 -9.10 0.13
C VAL A 122 7.11 -8.42 1.37
N VAL A 123 6.81 -7.14 1.25
CA VAL A 123 6.11 -6.38 2.27
C VAL A 123 4.62 -6.46 1.99
N CYS A 124 3.85 -6.81 3.01
CA CYS A 124 2.39 -6.81 2.95
C CYS A 124 1.85 -5.86 4.00
N PHE A 125 1.05 -4.88 3.62
CA PHE A 125 0.42 -3.92 4.53
C PHE A 125 -1.09 -3.86 4.33
N TRP A 126 -1.81 -3.51 5.38
CA TRP A 126 -3.27 -3.38 5.39
C TRP A 126 -3.70 -2.49 6.55
N VAL A 127 -4.91 -1.94 6.45
CA VAL A 127 -5.57 -1.24 7.56
C VAL A 127 -6.77 -2.06 8.02
N ASN A 128 -6.95 -2.24 9.34
CA ASN A 128 -8.15 -2.92 9.86
C ASN A 128 -9.33 -1.95 10.04
N ARG A 129 -10.49 -2.47 10.44
CA ARG A 129 -11.70 -1.64 10.68
C ARG A 129 -11.57 -0.66 11.85
N ARG A 130 -10.58 -0.84 12.73
CA ARG A 130 -10.26 0.09 13.83
C ARG A 130 -9.37 1.25 13.39
N GLY A 131 -8.95 1.31 12.12
CA GLY A 131 -8.02 2.34 11.64
C GLY A 131 -6.55 2.05 11.95
N TRP A 132 -6.21 0.81 12.26
CA TRP A 132 -4.84 0.41 12.57
C TRP A 132 -4.12 -0.07 11.31
N LEU A 133 -3.04 0.61 10.96
CA LEU A 133 -2.16 0.27 9.83
C LEU A 133 -1.12 -0.74 10.30
N PHE A 134 -1.09 -1.90 9.64
CA PHE A 134 -0.12 -2.95 9.87
C PHE A 134 0.75 -3.16 8.64
N ALA A 135 1.97 -3.65 8.86
CA ALA A 135 2.79 -4.26 7.83
C ALA A 135 3.48 -5.53 8.34
N LYS A 136 3.67 -6.51 7.47
CA LYS A 136 4.53 -7.68 7.70
C LYS A 136 5.51 -7.81 6.55
N VAL A 137 6.64 -8.47 6.78
CA VAL A 137 7.60 -8.85 5.74
C VAL A 137 7.70 -10.36 5.65
N ASN A 138 7.57 -10.90 4.44
CA ASN A 138 7.59 -12.33 4.16
C ASN A 138 6.59 -13.08 5.08
N ALA A 139 7.01 -14.21 5.67
CA ALA A 139 6.25 -14.96 6.68
C ALA A 139 6.42 -14.41 8.11
N GLY A 140 6.94 -13.19 8.25
CA GLY A 140 7.16 -12.53 9.54
C GLY A 140 5.86 -12.12 10.23
N ARG A 141 6.01 -11.72 11.50
CA ARG A 141 4.88 -11.23 12.30
C ARG A 141 4.43 -9.84 11.83
N PRO A 142 3.11 -9.55 11.87
CA PRO A 142 2.63 -8.19 11.64
C PRO A 142 3.18 -7.21 12.69
N LEU A 143 3.62 -6.07 12.20
CA LEU A 143 4.01 -4.90 12.99
C LEU A 143 2.92 -3.84 12.85
N LEU A 144 2.49 -3.27 13.97
CA LEU A 144 1.61 -2.11 13.98
C LEU A 144 2.43 -0.85 13.68
N LEU A 145 2.08 -0.16 12.61
CA LEU A 145 2.74 1.08 12.19
C LEU A 145 2.01 2.32 12.71
N ARG A 146 0.66 2.32 12.65
CA ARG A 146 -0.18 3.47 13.02
C ARG A 146 -1.55 3.06 13.54
N LYS A 147 -2.26 3.95 14.25
CA LYS A 147 -3.58 3.69 14.86
C LYS A 147 -4.69 4.68 14.45
N ASP A 148 -4.38 5.62 13.57
CA ASP A 148 -5.17 6.84 13.32
C ASP A 148 -5.73 6.94 11.89
N VAL A 149 -5.69 5.84 11.12
CA VAL A 149 -6.21 5.83 9.75
C VAL A 149 -7.74 5.90 9.76
N LEU A 150 -8.33 6.91 9.12
CA LEU A 150 -9.78 7.05 9.06
C LEU A 150 -10.36 6.16 7.96
N VAL A 151 -10.98 5.04 8.36
CA VAL A 151 -11.53 4.03 7.44
C VAL A 151 -13.03 4.17 7.12
N GLN A 152 -13.76 5.04 7.81
CA GLN A 152 -15.22 5.20 7.64
C GLN A 152 -15.59 6.39 6.75
N GLY A 153 -16.61 6.21 5.91
CA GLY A 153 -17.25 7.32 5.19
C GLY A 153 -16.60 7.75 3.87
N ALA A 154 -15.53 7.10 3.43
CA ALA A 154 -14.94 7.32 2.10
C ALA A 154 -14.10 6.10 1.67
N PRO A 155 -13.90 5.89 0.36
CA PRO A 155 -12.94 4.90 -0.13
C PRO A 155 -11.50 5.27 0.27
N LEU A 156 -10.63 4.27 0.36
CA LEU A 156 -9.20 4.44 0.61
C LEU A 156 -8.41 3.92 -0.58
N TRP A 157 -7.33 4.61 -0.96
CA TRP A 157 -6.35 4.12 -1.92
C TRP A 157 -5.06 3.81 -1.19
N ALA A 158 -4.34 2.79 -1.64
CA ALA A 158 -2.99 2.54 -1.16
C ALA A 158 -2.06 3.62 -1.69
N VAL A 159 -1.18 4.14 -0.84
CA VAL A 159 -0.13 5.08 -1.22
C VAL A 159 1.22 4.53 -0.80
N MET A 160 2.20 4.65 -1.68
CA MET A 160 3.58 4.24 -1.44
C MET A 160 4.52 5.36 -1.85
N ASP A 161 5.64 5.49 -1.14
CA ASP A 161 6.71 6.43 -1.47
C ASP A 161 8.00 5.65 -1.77
N VAL A 162 8.38 5.57 -3.05
CA VAL A 162 9.64 4.94 -3.49
C VAL A 162 10.80 5.87 -3.14
N TYR A 163 11.13 5.93 -1.85
CA TYR A 163 12.05 6.88 -1.23
C TYR A 163 13.36 6.24 -0.75
N GLY A 164 14.40 7.07 -0.68
CA GLY A 164 15.67 6.74 -0.04
C GLY A 164 16.32 5.52 -0.69
N THR A 165 16.64 4.52 0.13
CA THR A 165 17.28 3.28 -0.32
C THR A 165 16.45 2.44 -1.28
N THR A 166 15.12 2.57 -1.29
CA THR A 166 14.26 1.77 -2.17
C THR A 166 14.20 2.40 -3.55
N LYS A 167 14.60 1.64 -4.58
CA LYS A 167 14.67 2.12 -5.98
C LYS A 167 13.54 1.60 -6.85
N ALA A 168 13.05 0.39 -6.58
CA ALA A 168 11.95 -0.20 -7.34
C ALA A 168 11.13 -1.17 -6.48
N ILE A 169 9.81 -1.15 -6.71
CA ILE A 169 8.82 -2.02 -6.08
C ILE A 169 7.86 -2.59 -7.11
N GLU A 170 7.32 -3.77 -6.84
CA GLU A 170 6.33 -4.46 -7.67
C GLU A 170 5.09 -4.78 -6.84
N LEU A 171 3.90 -4.40 -7.30
CA LEU A 171 2.62 -4.84 -6.75
C LEU A 171 2.39 -6.31 -7.13
N LEU A 172 2.17 -7.14 -6.12
CA LEU A 172 1.90 -8.57 -6.30
C LEU A 172 0.40 -8.83 -6.25
N ASP A 173 -0.09 -9.70 -7.14
CA ASP A 173 -1.43 -10.27 -7.02
C ASP A 173 -1.46 -11.27 -5.86
N PRO A 174 -2.28 -11.03 -4.81
CA PRO A 174 -2.44 -11.97 -3.70
C PRO A 174 -3.03 -13.31 -4.14
N LYS A 175 -3.79 -13.38 -5.25
CA LYS A 175 -4.36 -14.63 -5.78
C LYS A 175 -3.29 -15.53 -6.37
N ALA A 176 -2.34 -14.95 -7.09
CA ALA A 176 -1.16 -15.67 -7.59
C ALA A 176 -0.20 -16.08 -6.47
N ASN A 177 -0.34 -15.48 -5.27
CA ASN A 177 0.55 -15.65 -4.15
C ASN A 177 -0.24 -15.95 -2.86
N ALA A 178 -0.91 -17.10 -2.80
CA ALA A 178 -1.79 -17.48 -1.69
C ALA A 178 -1.12 -17.44 -0.29
N TRP A 179 0.20 -17.52 -0.23
CA TRP A 179 0.94 -17.39 1.03
C TRP A 179 0.91 -15.96 1.61
N ILE A 180 0.63 -14.94 0.79
CA ILE A 180 0.49 -13.54 1.21
C ILE A 180 -0.76 -13.38 2.08
N THR A 181 -1.86 -14.01 1.66
CA THR A 181 -3.13 -14.04 2.39
C THR A 181 -3.11 -15.06 3.52
N SER A 182 -2.28 -16.10 3.44
CA SER A 182 -2.05 -17.03 4.55
C SER A 182 -1.35 -16.31 5.71
N GLY A 183 -2.13 -15.99 6.71
CA GLY A 183 -1.72 -15.53 8.03
C GLY A 183 -2.96 -15.65 8.87
N GLU A 184 -2.82 -16.24 10.07
CA GLU A 184 -3.95 -16.43 10.98
C GLU A 184 -4.80 -15.17 11.06
N PRO A 185 -6.15 -15.30 11.16
CA PRO A 185 -7.00 -14.16 11.47
C PRO A 185 -6.43 -13.53 12.74
N MET A 186 -5.85 -12.35 12.60
CA MET A 186 -5.32 -11.62 13.75
C MET A 186 -6.50 -11.39 14.68
N PRO A 187 -6.38 -11.74 15.98
CA PRO A 187 -7.44 -11.43 16.91
C PRO A 187 -7.70 -9.93 16.82
N GLU A 188 -8.95 -9.57 16.57
CA GLU A 188 -9.43 -8.23 16.90
C GLU A 188 -9.31 -8.12 18.42
N SER A 189 -8.11 -7.84 18.93
CA SER A 189 -7.87 -7.76 20.36
C SER A 189 -8.82 -6.71 20.92
N GLU A 190 -9.70 -7.17 21.81
CA GLU A 190 -10.83 -6.47 22.43
C GLU A 190 -10.53 -4.98 22.68
#